data_AF-A0A2K8XMN3-F1
#
_entry.id   AF-A0A2K8XMN3-F1
#
_cell.length_a   1.000
_cell.length_b   1.000
_cell.length_c   1.000
_cell.angle_alpha   90.00
_cell.angle_beta   90.00
_cell.angle_gamma   90.00
#
_symmetry.space_group_name_H-M   'P 1'
#
loop_
_entity.id
_entity.type
_entity.pdbx_description
1 polymer ?
#
loop_
_entity_poly.entity_id
_entity_poly.type
_entity_poly.pdbx_seq_one_letter_code
_entity_poly.pdbx_strand_id
1 'polypeptide(L)'
;MKNIRLVLVLLFLGLNAYSQDRGKKENLFEMQKVKVIIDIDKNVFTNVYANMYVSKKPNALVVALFLPISYNQQKLKLDALFVSKKMKIKGEKMIRGKKVLFMKGTINKEGIDFIKEVYYLKYNKKTSIELTIMLDINADAKYKKMINEIVYSVIEKN
;
A
#
# COMPACT_ATOMS: atom_id res chain seq x y z
N MET A 1 -21.10 7.75 -14.00
CA MET A 1 -20.86 7.27 -12.62
C MET A 1 -20.38 5.82 -12.57
N LYS A 2 -19.26 5.45 -13.23
CA LYS A 2 -18.67 4.09 -13.17
C LYS A 2 -17.41 4.01 -12.28
N ASN A 3 -16.86 5.15 -11.87
CA ASN A 3 -15.50 5.27 -11.30
C ASN A 3 -15.44 5.09 -9.77
N ILE A 4 -16.57 4.81 -9.13
CA ILE A 4 -16.70 4.67 -7.67
C ILE A 4 -16.51 3.21 -7.23
N ARG A 5 -16.69 2.24 -8.13
CA ARG A 5 -16.70 0.81 -7.78
C ARG A 5 -15.33 0.26 -7.41
N LEU A 6 -14.27 0.65 -8.12
CA LEU A 6 -12.90 0.20 -7.80
C LEU A 6 -12.44 0.73 -6.42
N VAL A 7 -12.82 1.98 -6.10
CA VAL A 7 -12.52 2.64 -4.81
C VAL A 7 -13.31 1.99 -3.66
N LEU A 8 -14.60 1.69 -3.86
CA LEU A 8 -15.41 1.03 -2.82
C LEU A 8 -14.94 -0.40 -2.50
N VAL A 9 -14.49 -1.17 -3.50
CA VAL A 9 -14.00 -2.54 -3.26
C VAL A 9 -12.69 -2.57 -2.45
N LEU A 10 -11.85 -1.54 -2.56
CA LEU A 10 -10.60 -1.44 -1.80
C LEU A 10 -10.82 -0.99 -0.34
N LEU A 11 -11.81 -0.13 -0.08
CA LEU A 11 -12.21 0.31 1.27
C LEU A 11 -12.64 -0.86 2.18
N PHE A 12 -13.27 -1.91 1.61
CA PHE A 12 -13.75 -3.05 2.40
C PHE A 12 -12.67 -4.11 2.73
N LEU A 13 -11.54 -4.13 2.02
CA LEU A 13 -10.50 -5.14 2.25
C LEU A 13 -9.64 -4.85 3.49
N GLY A 14 -9.55 -3.58 3.93
CA GLY A 14 -8.76 -3.19 5.11
C GLY A 14 -9.48 -3.35 6.45
N LEU A 15 -10.82 -3.34 6.48
CA LEU A 15 -11.59 -3.31 7.73
C LEU A 15 -11.85 -4.69 8.35
N ASN A 16 -11.86 -5.75 7.53
CA ASN A 16 -12.18 -7.10 8.01
C ASN A 16 -11.00 -7.77 8.76
N ALA A 17 -9.76 -7.31 8.57
CA ALA A 17 -8.59 -7.89 9.25
C ALA A 17 -8.36 -7.36 10.68
N TYR A 18 -9.12 -6.35 11.11
CA TYR A 18 -8.95 -5.69 12.43
C TYR A 18 -10.19 -5.83 13.33
N SER A 19 -11.11 -6.78 13.06
CA SER A 19 -12.47 -6.73 13.59
C SER A 19 -12.71 -7.23 15.02
N GLN A 20 -11.70 -7.45 15.86
CA GLN A 20 -11.91 -7.99 17.22
C GLN A 20 -11.87 -6.97 18.38
N ASP A 21 -11.81 -5.67 18.11
CA ASP A 21 -11.79 -4.67 19.19
C ASP A 21 -12.38 -3.33 18.72
N ARG A 22 -13.55 -2.93 19.26
CA ARG A 22 -14.25 -1.71 18.83
C ARG A 22 -13.39 -0.45 19.03
N GLY A 23 -12.56 -0.40 20.07
CA GLY A 23 -11.64 0.72 20.33
C GLY A 23 -10.49 0.83 19.32
N LYS A 24 -10.12 -0.26 18.62
CA LYS A 24 -9.12 -0.21 17.54
C LYS A 24 -9.70 0.29 16.22
N LYS A 25 -11.02 0.19 16.01
CA LYS A 25 -11.67 0.61 14.76
C LYS A 25 -11.79 2.12 14.64
N GLU A 26 -12.20 2.81 15.70
CA GLU A 26 -12.25 4.29 15.73
C GLU A 26 -10.85 4.88 15.57
N ASN A 27 -9.86 4.31 16.27
CA ASN A 27 -8.47 4.72 16.16
C ASN A 27 -7.90 4.48 14.74
N LEU A 28 -8.26 3.37 14.09
CA LEU A 28 -7.87 3.09 12.70
C LEU A 28 -8.45 4.14 11.72
N PHE A 29 -9.71 4.55 11.88
CA PHE A 29 -10.33 5.54 10.99
C PHE A 29 -9.68 6.92 11.13
N GLU A 30 -9.40 7.36 12.36
CA GLU A 30 -8.68 8.62 12.58
C GLU A 30 -7.23 8.56 12.07
N MET A 31 -6.55 7.42 12.25
CA MET A 31 -5.20 7.20 11.71
C MET A 31 -5.15 7.25 10.17
N GLN A 32 -6.23 6.92 9.47
CA GLN A 32 -6.30 7.04 8.00
C GLN A 32 -6.40 8.48 7.51
N LYS A 33 -6.82 9.42 8.37
CA LYS A 33 -6.83 10.86 8.06
C LYS A 33 -5.44 11.50 8.19
N VAL A 34 -4.53 10.84 8.91
CA VAL A 34 -3.16 11.34 9.09
C VAL A 34 -2.43 11.28 7.75
N LYS A 35 -1.89 12.44 7.35
CA LYS A 35 -1.20 12.59 6.07
C LYS A 35 0.13 11.82 6.09
N VAL A 36 0.34 10.98 5.09
CA VAL A 36 1.64 10.37 4.78
C VAL A 36 2.29 11.22 3.69
N ILE A 37 3.57 11.55 3.85
CA ILE A 37 4.29 12.34 2.85
C ILE A 37 4.59 11.44 1.65
N ILE A 38 4.00 11.76 0.50
CA ILE A 38 4.14 11.03 -0.76
C ILE A 38 4.45 12.06 -1.85
N ASP A 39 5.58 11.93 -2.53
CA ASP A 39 5.85 12.73 -3.72
C ASP A 39 5.19 12.06 -4.91
N ILE A 40 4.21 12.73 -5.51
CA ILE A 40 3.44 12.18 -6.61
C ILE A 40 3.22 13.20 -7.71
N ASP A 41 3.37 12.76 -8.96
CA ASP A 41 3.06 13.58 -10.13
C ASP A 41 1.54 13.72 -10.28
N LYS A 42 1.04 14.91 -9.95
CA LYS A 42 -0.39 15.24 -10.01
C LYS A 42 -0.94 15.30 -11.44
N ASN A 43 -0.08 15.35 -12.46
CA ASN A 43 -0.53 15.28 -13.86
C ASN A 43 -0.87 13.84 -14.26
N VAL A 44 -0.32 12.85 -13.55
CA VAL A 44 -0.53 11.42 -13.82
C VAL A 44 -1.54 10.83 -12.83
N PHE A 45 -1.42 11.21 -11.56
CA PHE A 45 -2.22 10.66 -10.47
C PHE A 45 -3.24 11.66 -9.94
N THR A 46 -4.48 11.18 -9.79
CA THR A 46 -5.56 11.89 -9.13
C THR A 46 -5.69 11.41 -7.69
N ASN A 47 -5.72 12.34 -6.74
CA ASN A 47 -6.07 12.02 -5.35
C ASN A 47 -7.55 11.69 -5.24
N VAL A 48 -7.90 10.56 -4.64
CA VAL A 48 -9.30 10.14 -4.47
C VAL A 48 -9.74 10.11 -3.02
N TYR A 49 -8.81 9.93 -2.08
CA TYR A 49 -9.10 9.99 -0.64
C TYR A 49 -7.81 10.05 0.19
N ALA A 50 -7.60 11.11 0.97
CA ALA A 50 -6.44 11.26 1.87
C ALA A 50 -5.10 10.91 1.20
N ASN A 51 -4.52 9.75 1.52
CA ASN A 51 -3.24 9.26 0.99
C ASN A 51 -3.41 8.24 -0.17
N MET A 52 -4.58 8.22 -0.82
CA MET A 52 -4.91 7.34 -1.94
C MET A 52 -4.91 8.11 -3.26
N TYR A 53 -4.15 7.59 -4.21
CA TYR A 53 -3.98 8.15 -5.53
C TYR A 53 -4.16 7.08 -6.59
N VAL A 54 -4.83 7.44 -7.69
CA VAL A 54 -5.07 6.54 -8.82
C VAL A 54 -4.69 7.20 -10.13
N SER A 55 -4.27 6.38 -11.09
CA SER A 55 -4.02 6.80 -12.47
C SER A 55 -4.77 5.87 -13.43
N LYS A 56 -5.19 6.42 -14.58
CA LYS A 56 -5.79 5.66 -15.69
C LYS A 56 -4.78 5.27 -16.76
N LYS A 57 -3.69 6.03 -16.90
CA LYS A 57 -2.63 5.80 -17.88
C LYS A 57 -1.27 6.01 -17.20
N PRO A 58 -0.68 4.96 -16.60
CA PRO A 58 -1.13 3.55 -16.59
C PRO A 58 -2.26 3.33 -15.56
N ASN A 59 -2.92 2.18 -15.60
CA ASN A 59 -3.76 1.76 -14.48
C ASN A 59 -2.85 1.56 -13.26
N ALA A 60 -3.00 2.43 -12.27
CA ALA A 60 -2.19 2.36 -11.06
C ALA A 60 -2.94 2.87 -9.83
N LEU A 61 -2.56 2.32 -8.67
CA LEU A 61 -3.01 2.70 -7.34
C LEU A 61 -1.78 2.89 -6.45
N VAL A 62 -1.76 3.98 -5.70
CA VAL A 62 -0.81 4.25 -4.62
C VAL A 62 -1.61 4.60 -3.38
N VAL A 63 -1.41 3.87 -2.30
CA VAL A 63 -2.11 4.07 -1.02
C VAL A 63 -1.10 3.96 0.11
N ALA A 64 -1.02 4.97 0.98
CA ALA A 64 -0.23 4.86 2.20
C ALA A 64 -1.09 5.10 3.45
N LEU A 65 -1.07 4.17 4.41
CA LEU A 65 -1.93 4.21 5.59
C LEU A 65 -1.11 3.98 6.84
N PHE A 66 -1.46 4.67 7.92
CA PHE A 66 -1.00 4.31 9.25
C PHE A 66 -1.79 3.11 9.77
N LEU A 67 -1.07 2.12 10.29
CA LEU A 67 -1.64 0.94 10.92
C LEU A 67 -1.36 0.95 12.44
N PRO A 68 -2.34 0.62 13.29
CA PRO A 68 -2.18 0.49 14.73
C PRO A 68 -1.49 -0.83 15.12
N ILE A 69 -0.39 -1.14 14.44
CA ILE A 69 0.44 -2.31 14.68
C ILE A 69 1.91 -1.91 14.51
N SER A 70 2.77 -2.40 15.41
CA SER A 70 4.20 -2.13 15.31
C SER A 70 4.81 -2.89 14.12
N TYR A 71 5.94 -2.39 13.60
CA TYR A 71 6.70 -3.06 12.55
C TYR A 71 7.04 -4.52 12.90
N ASN A 72 7.48 -4.77 14.13
CA ASN A 72 7.86 -6.13 14.57
C ASN A 72 6.65 -7.06 14.62
N GLN A 73 5.50 -6.57 15.08
CA GLN A 73 4.27 -7.37 15.07
C GLN A 73 3.79 -7.62 13.63
N GLN A 74 3.95 -6.65 12.73
CA GLN A 74 3.63 -6.83 11.32
C GLN A 74 4.56 -7.86 10.66
N LYS A 75 5.84 -7.90 11.04
CA LYS A 75 6.80 -8.93 10.60
C LYS A 75 6.33 -10.33 11.01
N LEU A 76 5.98 -10.51 12.28
CA LEU A 76 5.46 -11.79 12.78
C LEU A 76 4.19 -12.22 12.03
N LYS A 77 3.27 -11.29 11.76
CA LYS A 77 2.09 -11.56 10.94
C LYS A 77 2.47 -11.98 9.52
N LEU A 78 3.43 -11.31 8.91
CA LEU A 78 3.88 -11.61 7.56
C LEU A 78 4.56 -12.99 7.48
N ASP A 79 5.36 -13.33 8.48
CA ASP A 79 6.05 -14.62 8.56
C ASP A 79 5.04 -15.77 8.69
N ALA A 80 3.95 -15.56 9.45
CA ALA A 80 2.85 -16.51 9.61
C ALA A 80 1.96 -16.70 8.37
N LEU A 81 1.98 -15.78 7.40
CA LEU A 81 1.20 -15.92 6.17
C LEU A 81 1.78 -17.02 5.27
N PHE A 82 0.97 -18.02 4.91
CA PHE A 82 1.35 -18.99 3.90
C PHE A 82 1.53 -18.31 2.53
N VAL A 83 2.65 -18.58 1.88
CA VAL A 83 2.94 -18.07 0.54
C VAL A 83 2.01 -18.78 -0.45
N SER A 84 1.03 -18.05 -0.98
CA SER A 84 0.14 -18.58 -2.05
C SER A 84 0.78 -18.38 -3.43
N LYS A 85 0.33 -19.12 -4.45
CA LYS A 85 0.77 -18.94 -5.86
C LYS A 85 0.70 -17.49 -6.37
N LYS A 86 -0.17 -16.66 -5.80
CA LYS A 86 -0.37 -15.25 -6.20
C LYS A 86 0.58 -14.27 -5.48
N MET A 87 1.20 -14.70 -4.38
CA MET A 87 2.17 -13.91 -3.62
C MET A 87 3.54 -14.53 -3.83
N LYS A 88 4.38 -13.86 -4.61
CA LYS A 88 5.63 -14.45 -5.11
C LYS A 88 6.81 -14.19 -4.19
N ILE A 89 6.81 -13.07 -3.46
CA ILE A 89 7.94 -12.64 -2.65
C ILE A 89 7.41 -12.03 -1.34
N LYS A 90 7.99 -12.41 -0.21
CA LYS A 90 7.85 -11.73 1.08
C LYS A 90 9.19 -11.69 1.81
N GLY A 91 9.45 -10.66 2.61
CA GLY A 91 10.63 -10.58 3.46
C GLY A 91 11.01 -9.16 3.87
N GLU A 92 12.17 -9.02 4.49
CA GLU A 92 12.79 -7.71 4.77
C GLU A 92 13.75 -7.32 3.65
N LYS A 93 13.76 -6.04 3.27
CA LYS A 93 14.77 -5.48 2.36
C LYS A 93 15.26 -4.12 2.85
N MET A 94 16.48 -3.77 2.47
CA MET A 94 17.03 -2.42 2.66
C MET A 94 16.72 -1.57 1.44
N ILE A 95 16.06 -0.43 1.64
CA ILE A 95 15.83 0.58 0.61
C ILE A 95 16.28 1.92 1.18
N ARG A 96 17.19 2.61 0.48
CA ARG A 96 17.66 3.95 0.87
C ARG A 96 18.08 4.03 2.36
N GLY A 97 18.79 3.01 2.83
CA GLY A 97 19.25 2.93 4.23
C GLY A 97 18.19 2.57 5.27
N LYS A 98 16.93 2.37 4.88
CA LYS A 98 15.84 1.96 5.77
C LYS A 98 15.44 0.50 5.54
N LYS A 99 15.23 -0.22 6.64
CA LYS A 99 14.70 -1.59 6.61
C LYS A 99 13.19 -1.55 6.44
N VAL A 100 12.69 -2.23 5.42
CA VAL A 100 11.25 -2.30 5.11
C VAL A 100 10.81 -3.75 5.00
N LEU A 101 9.63 -4.08 5.52
CA LEU A 101 8.98 -5.35 5.17
C LEU A 101 8.38 -5.17 3.78
N PHE A 102 8.47 -6.22 2.97
CA PHE A 102 8.07 -6.18 1.59
C PHE A 102 7.28 -7.43 1.21
N MET A 103 6.24 -7.22 0.41
CA MET A 103 5.47 -8.26 -0.24
C MET A 103 5.26 -7.90 -1.70
N LYS A 104 5.38 -8.88 -2.58
CA LYS A 104 5.07 -8.73 -4.01
C LYS A 104 4.25 -9.90 -4.51
N GLY A 105 3.26 -9.59 -5.33
CA GLY A 105 2.42 -10.59 -5.96
C GLY A 105 1.75 -10.05 -7.22
N THR A 106 0.92 -10.90 -7.82
CA THR A 106 0.08 -10.55 -8.96
C THR A 106 -1.38 -10.72 -8.56
N ILE A 107 -2.22 -9.77 -8.94
CA ILE A 107 -3.66 -9.80 -8.69
C ILE A 107 -4.40 -9.40 -9.96
N ASN A 108 -5.45 -10.15 -10.29
CA ASN A 108 -6.38 -9.77 -11.35
C ASN A 108 -7.53 -8.97 -10.74
N LYS A 109 -7.82 -7.80 -11.31
CA LYS A 109 -8.98 -6.97 -10.96
C LYS A 109 -9.62 -6.42 -12.23
N GLU A 110 -10.91 -6.68 -12.40
CA GLU A 110 -11.70 -6.20 -13.55
C GLU A 110 -11.06 -6.58 -14.91
N GLY A 111 -10.44 -7.76 -14.99
CA GLY A 111 -9.78 -8.25 -16.20
C GLY A 111 -8.37 -7.71 -16.43
N ILE A 112 -7.86 -6.85 -15.55
CA ILE A 112 -6.49 -6.32 -15.62
C ILE A 112 -5.61 -7.01 -14.58
N ASP A 113 -4.45 -7.48 -15.00
CA ASP A 113 -3.44 -8.03 -14.11
C ASP A 113 -2.53 -6.92 -13.59
N PHE A 114 -2.47 -6.82 -12.26
CA PHE A 114 -1.62 -5.85 -11.56
C PHE A 114 -0.48 -6.57 -10.87
N ILE A 115 0.71 -5.99 -10.94
CA ILE A 115 1.74 -6.21 -9.94
C ILE A 115 1.30 -5.46 -8.68
N LYS A 116 1.09 -6.19 -7.58
CA LYS A 116 0.83 -5.63 -6.26
C LYS A 116 2.10 -5.68 -5.44
N GLU A 117 2.50 -4.54 -4.90
CA GLU A 117 3.60 -4.42 -3.95
C GLU A 117 3.08 -3.80 -2.66
N VAL A 118 3.48 -4.35 -1.52
CA VAL A 118 3.14 -3.82 -0.20
C VAL A 118 4.42 -3.65 0.59
N TYR A 119 4.58 -2.49 1.20
CA TYR A 119 5.71 -2.12 2.01
C TYR A 119 5.21 -1.76 3.41
N TYR A 120 5.89 -2.23 4.45
CA TYR A 120 5.65 -1.75 5.81
C TYR A 120 6.88 -1.06 6.35
N LEU A 121 6.68 0.14 6.88
CA LEU A 121 7.71 1.01 7.43
C LEU A 121 7.49 1.16 8.93
N LYS A 122 8.59 1.23 9.68
CA LYS A 122 8.55 1.54 11.11
C LYS A 122 8.28 3.03 11.27
N TYR A 123 7.24 3.39 12.02
CA TYR A 123 6.95 4.78 12.37
C TYR A 123 7.21 5.05 13.85
N ASN A 124 6.56 4.30 14.76
CA ASN A 124 6.86 4.36 16.19
C ASN A 124 6.76 2.97 16.86
N LYS A 125 6.81 2.92 18.19
CA LYS A 125 6.80 1.66 18.95
C LYS A 125 5.51 0.84 18.76
N LYS A 126 4.39 1.47 18.42
CA LYS A 126 3.06 0.85 18.34
C LYS A 126 2.42 0.92 16.95
N THR A 127 2.95 1.71 16.03
CA THR A 127 2.37 1.92 14.71
C THR A 127 3.40 1.76 13.60
N SER A 128 2.89 1.44 12.42
CA SER A 128 3.64 1.30 11.17
C SER A 128 2.90 2.01 10.05
N ILE A 129 3.60 2.26 8.95
CA ILE A 129 2.99 2.75 7.72
C ILE A 129 2.95 1.59 6.74
N GLU A 130 1.78 1.29 6.18
CA GLU A 130 1.64 0.43 5.01
C GLU A 130 1.59 1.28 3.75
N LEU A 131 2.47 1.02 2.80
CA LEU A 131 2.39 1.55 1.44
C LEU A 131 2.02 0.40 0.50
N THR A 132 0.83 0.48 -0.10
CA THR A 132 0.35 -0.44 -1.12
C THR A 132 0.42 0.23 -2.49
N ILE A 133 1.03 -0.48 -3.43
CA ILE A 133 1.12 -0.13 -4.84
C ILE A 133 0.42 -1.21 -5.67
N MET A 134 -0.37 -0.80 -6.65
CA MET A 134 -0.78 -1.67 -7.75
C MET A 134 -0.44 -0.98 -9.06
N LEU A 135 0.23 -1.68 -9.96
CA LEU A 135 0.56 -1.19 -11.30
C LEU A 135 0.22 -2.28 -12.32
N ASP A 136 -0.43 -1.89 -13.41
CA ASP A 136 -0.66 -2.76 -14.56
C ASP A 136 0.63 -3.51 -14.94
N ILE A 137 0.57 -4.83 -15.07
CA ILE A 137 1.73 -5.66 -15.39
C ILE A 137 2.38 -5.24 -16.73
N ASN A 138 1.56 -4.73 -17.65
CA ASN A 138 1.95 -4.29 -18.98
C ASN A 138 2.40 -2.83 -19.02
N ALA A 139 2.47 -2.13 -17.87
CA ALA A 139 2.91 -0.74 -17.85
C ALA A 139 4.36 -0.58 -18.35
N ASP A 140 4.57 0.49 -19.13
CA ASP A 140 5.88 0.86 -19.66
C ASP A 140 6.94 1.09 -18.57
N ALA A 141 8.21 0.94 -18.95
CA ALA A 141 9.35 1.14 -18.06
C ALA A 141 9.36 2.52 -17.37
N LYS A 142 8.91 3.58 -18.06
CA LYS A 142 8.82 4.93 -17.48
C LYS A 142 7.89 4.98 -16.26
N TYR A 143 6.79 4.24 -16.29
CA TYR A 143 5.83 4.21 -15.18
C TYR A 143 6.32 3.32 -14.04
N LYS A 144 7.01 2.22 -14.35
CA LYS A 144 7.71 1.40 -13.36
C LYS A 144 8.75 2.23 -12.59
N LYS A 145 9.52 3.06 -13.31
CA LYS A 145 10.47 4.01 -12.70
C LYS A 145 9.75 5.04 -11.82
N MET A 146 8.70 5.68 -12.33
CA MET A 146 7.90 6.64 -11.57
C MET A 146 7.35 6.05 -10.26
N ILE A 147 6.83 4.83 -10.29
CA ILE A 147 6.37 4.11 -9.11
C ILE A 147 7.51 3.87 -8.11
N ASN A 148 8.70 3.49 -8.58
CA ASN A 148 9.86 3.31 -7.70
C ASN A 148 10.25 4.63 -7.00
N GLU A 149 10.23 5.75 -7.72
CA GLU A 149 10.50 7.07 -7.11
C GLU A 149 9.44 7.43 -6.05
N ILE A 150 8.17 7.13 -6.32
CA ILE A 150 7.09 7.30 -5.32
C ILE A 150 7.39 6.46 -4.07
N VAL A 151 7.74 5.18 -4.25
CA VAL A 151 8.10 4.29 -3.14
C VAL A 151 9.29 4.83 -2.35
N TYR A 152 10.34 5.31 -3.02
CA TYR A 152 11.50 5.91 -2.36
C TYR A 152 11.12 7.16 -1.57
N SER A 153 10.29 8.05 -2.13
CA SER A 153 9.85 9.25 -1.43
C SER A 153 9.13 8.94 -0.11
N VAL A 154 8.25 7.93 -0.12
CA VAL A 154 7.52 7.52 1.09
C VAL A 154 8.48 6.93 2.11
N ILE A 155 9.41 6.09 1.65
CA ILE A 155 10.41 5.47 2.52
C ILE A 155 11.31 6.52 3.15
N GLU A 156 11.80 7.51 2.41
CA GLU A 156 12.74 8.49 2.93
C GLU A 156 12.07 9.51 3.86
N LYS A 157 10.87 9.99 3.51
CA LYS A 157 10.23 11.14 4.17
C LYS A 157 9.37 10.79 5.38
N ASN A 158 9.12 9.51 5.66
CA ASN A 158 8.33 9.05 6.81
C ASN A 158 9.11 8.06 7.68
#